data_AF-A0A1D6IJ50-F1
#
_entry.id   AF-A0A1D6IJ50-F1
#
_cell.length_a   1.000
_cell.length_b   1.000
_cell.length_c   1.000
_cell.angle_alpha   90.00
_cell.angle_beta   90.00
_cell.angle_gamma   90.00
#
_symmetry.space_group_name_H-M   'P 1'
#
loop_
_entity.id
_entity.type
_entity.pdbx_description
1 polymer ?
#
loop_
_entity_poly.entity_id
_entity_poly.type
_entity_poly.pdbx_seq_one_letter_code
_entity_poly.pdbx_strand_id
1 'polypeptide(L)'
;MKCTNNIIFFASSIVEVSYLFSEMVQHGLRCIAFCKSRKLCELVLAYTREILQETAKELVDSICVYRAGYIAEDRRKIEADLFGGKLHGVAATNALELGIDVGHIDATLHLGFPGSIASLWQQAGRSGRRAKQSLAIYVAFEGPLDQYFMKFPHKLFGRSIEHCQVDSHNLKVLEQHLPCAAYEHPLCVQYDECYFGSSLDSVMTTLKDKGYIINNRAGPFSSSMWNYIGPEKSPSQAVSIRAIEQDRYKVIDKLNSRLLEEIEESKAFFQVYEGAVYMHQGANYLVEELDLASRTAFCRKADLKYYTKTRDYTDINVLGGEFAYLPTSICRTNRVKTTAQANDCTVTTKWFGFYRISKSSNTISDSFELNLPPYSFTSQAVWVRIPHSVKMTVEESKLEFRGGSHAASHALLNIVPLHMMCSASDLGTECANPHESRGIPDRILLYDRHPGGIGIASQAQMLFEELLLAALEVVSTCNCTSAVGCPNCIQSLTCSEYNEVLDKEAAILILKGVIDYERSYFEAEDASQRSC
;
A
#
# COMPACT_ATOMS: atom_id res chain seq x y z
N MET A 1 41.50 1.34 17.27
CA MET A 1 42.85 0.97 16.76
C MET A 1 42.80 1.07 15.24
N LYS A 2 43.87 1.54 14.60
CA LYS A 2 43.91 2.01 13.20
C LYS A 2 43.39 0.96 12.18
N CYS A 3 42.34 1.30 11.44
CA CYS A 3 42.00 0.68 10.16
C CYS A 3 42.14 1.73 9.05
N THR A 4 43.27 1.66 8.34
CA THR A 4 43.48 2.32 7.06
C THR A 4 43.02 1.39 5.95
N ASN A 5 41.86 1.66 5.37
CA ASN A 5 41.57 1.46 3.96
C ASN A 5 40.38 2.37 3.60
N ASN A 6 40.71 3.50 2.98
CA ASN A 6 39.75 4.43 2.40
C ASN A 6 39.06 3.75 1.20
N ILE A 7 37.99 3.02 1.47
CA ILE A 7 36.89 2.89 0.53
C ILE A 7 35.83 3.85 1.06
N ILE A 8 35.69 5.00 0.41
CA ILE A 8 34.56 5.90 0.65
C ILE A 8 33.32 5.14 0.13
N PHE A 9 32.73 4.31 0.98
CA PHE A 9 31.35 3.88 0.77
C PHE A 9 30.51 5.13 0.96
N PHE A 10 29.77 5.55 -0.07
CA PHE A 10 28.61 6.42 0.16
C PHE A 10 27.78 5.75 1.27
N ALA A 11 27.59 6.45 2.39
CA ALA A 11 27.04 5.86 3.61
C ALA A 11 25.59 5.41 3.39
N SER A 12 25.42 4.14 3.02
CA SER A 12 24.11 3.53 2.81
C SER A 12 23.44 3.31 4.16
N SER A 13 22.20 3.79 4.34
CA SER A 13 21.41 3.56 5.56
C SER A 13 21.32 2.09 5.95
N ILE A 14 21.35 1.18 4.97
CA ILE A 14 21.34 -0.28 5.19
C ILE A 14 22.64 -0.72 5.87
N VAL A 15 23.79 -0.19 5.42
CA VAL A 15 25.12 -0.50 5.98
C VAL A 15 25.23 0.07 7.39
N GLU A 16 24.79 1.31 7.62
CA GLU A 16 24.76 1.94 8.95
C GLU A 16 23.92 1.11 9.95
N VAL A 17 22.71 0.67 9.55
CA VAL A 17 21.90 -0.22 10.38
C VAL A 17 22.61 -1.55 10.63
N SER A 18 23.32 -2.09 9.64
CA SER A 18 24.03 -3.37 9.79
C SER A 18 25.20 -3.26 10.77
N TYR A 19 25.94 -2.14 10.76
CA TYR A 19 26.96 -1.86 11.79
C TYR A 19 26.35 -1.76 13.18
N LEU A 20 25.30 -0.95 13.36
CA LEU A 20 24.60 -0.83 14.64
C LEU A 20 24.07 -2.19 15.13
N PHE A 21 23.49 -2.98 14.23
CA PHE A 21 22.96 -4.29 14.55
C PHE A 21 24.07 -5.27 14.98
N SER A 22 25.20 -5.27 14.28
CA SER A 22 26.36 -6.09 14.63
C SER A 22 26.95 -5.70 15.99
N GLU A 23 27.06 -4.40 16.29
CA GLU A 23 27.57 -3.88 17.57
C GLU A 23 26.66 -4.27 18.73
N MET A 24 25.34 -4.11 18.55
CA MET A 24 24.35 -4.53 19.56
C MET A 24 24.49 -6.01 19.91
N VAL A 25 24.59 -6.88 18.89
CA VAL A 25 24.71 -8.33 19.09
C VAL A 25 26.05 -8.68 19.75
N GLN A 26 27.16 -8.05 19.36
CA GLN A 26 28.47 -8.25 19.98
C GLN A 26 28.50 -7.86 21.46
N HIS A 27 27.71 -6.87 21.86
CA HIS A 27 27.52 -6.48 23.25
C HIS A 27 26.47 -7.30 24.01
N GLY A 28 25.94 -8.36 23.40
CA GLY A 28 24.96 -9.27 24.03
C GLY A 28 23.56 -8.67 24.16
N LEU A 29 23.25 -7.60 23.42
CA LEU A 29 21.92 -7.00 23.41
C LEU A 29 20.98 -7.81 22.52
N ARG A 30 19.78 -8.07 23.02
CA ARG A 30 18.71 -8.67 22.23
C ARG A 30 18.01 -7.62 21.40
N CYS A 31 18.03 -7.75 20.07
CA CYS A 31 17.59 -6.67 19.20
C CYS A 31 16.70 -7.10 18.02
N ILE A 32 15.85 -6.17 17.58
CA ILE A 32 15.03 -6.33 16.37
C ILE A 32 15.36 -5.18 15.41
N ALA A 33 15.73 -5.51 14.18
CA ALA A 33 15.89 -4.55 13.10
C ALA A 33 14.67 -4.56 12.17
N PHE A 34 13.77 -3.60 12.35
CA PHE A 34 12.60 -3.40 11.51
C PHE A 34 12.98 -2.79 10.16
N CYS A 35 12.55 -3.44 9.08
CA CYS A 35 12.76 -3.00 7.71
C CYS A 35 11.44 -2.92 6.95
N LYS A 36 11.30 -1.96 6.02
CA LYS A 36 10.05 -1.75 5.27
C LYS A 36 9.70 -2.86 4.29
N SER A 37 10.70 -3.61 3.79
CA SER A 37 10.50 -4.64 2.77
C SER A 37 11.24 -5.92 3.08
N ARG A 38 10.74 -7.04 2.53
CA ARG A 38 11.36 -8.37 2.65
C ARG A 38 12.82 -8.35 2.17
N LYS A 39 13.09 -7.63 1.08
CA LYS A 39 14.44 -7.48 0.50
C LYS A 39 15.39 -6.72 1.43
N LEU A 40 14.92 -5.66 2.09
CA LEU A 40 15.74 -4.90 3.03
C LEU A 40 16.13 -5.74 4.26
N CYS A 41 15.23 -6.56 4.80
CA CYS A 41 15.57 -7.46 5.90
C CYS A 41 16.73 -8.40 5.52
N GLU A 42 16.66 -8.97 4.32
CA GLU A 42 17.66 -9.92 3.83
C GLU A 42 19.01 -9.24 3.58
N LEU A 43 19.01 -8.00 3.08
CA LEU A 43 20.22 -7.20 2.91
C LEU A 43 20.87 -6.82 4.24
N VAL A 44 20.07 -6.37 5.23
CA VAL A 44 20.57 -6.07 6.58
C VAL A 44 21.20 -7.32 7.20
N LEU A 45 20.54 -8.48 7.09
CA LEU A 45 21.11 -9.74 7.60
C LEU A 45 22.42 -10.09 6.89
N ALA A 46 22.46 -10.00 5.56
CA ALA A 46 23.65 -10.33 4.78
C ALA A 46 24.86 -9.47 5.20
N TYR A 47 24.72 -8.15 5.22
CA TYR A 47 25.79 -7.25 5.62
C TYR A 47 26.17 -7.40 7.10
N THR A 48 25.20 -7.60 8.00
CA THR A 48 25.50 -7.83 9.42
C THR A 48 26.31 -9.11 9.60
N ARG A 49 26.00 -10.18 8.86
CA ARG A 49 26.79 -11.42 8.89
C ARG A 49 28.20 -11.24 8.33
N GLU A 50 28.37 -10.45 7.26
CA GLU A 50 29.70 -10.11 6.74
C GLU A 50 30.55 -9.41 7.80
N ILE A 51 29.98 -8.41 8.49
CA ILE A 51 30.66 -7.71 9.59
C ILE A 51 31.02 -8.67 10.73
N LEU A 52 30.04 -9.46 11.21
CA LEU A 52 30.28 -10.42 12.30
C LEU A 52 31.26 -11.53 11.89
N GLN A 53 31.34 -11.90 10.61
CA GLN A 53 32.31 -12.89 10.13
C GLN A 53 33.76 -12.41 10.33
N GLU A 54 33.99 -11.09 10.31
CA GLU A 54 35.28 -10.46 10.56
C GLU A 54 35.51 -10.15 12.05
N THR A 55 34.47 -9.76 12.79
CA THR A 55 34.61 -9.27 14.17
C THR A 55 34.29 -10.30 15.27
N ALA A 56 33.28 -11.15 15.07
CA ALA A 56 32.77 -12.11 16.06
C ALA A 56 32.07 -13.31 15.39
N LYS A 57 32.87 -14.24 14.85
CA LYS A 57 32.40 -15.35 14.00
C LYS A 57 31.36 -16.25 14.67
N GLU A 58 31.47 -16.44 15.98
CA GLU A 58 30.54 -17.24 16.78
C GLU A 58 29.13 -16.66 16.87
N LEU A 59 28.94 -15.37 16.56
CA LEU A 59 27.65 -14.69 16.62
C LEU A 59 26.92 -14.65 15.27
N VAL A 60 27.55 -15.07 14.17
CA VAL A 60 26.97 -15.03 12.80
C VAL A 60 25.64 -15.79 12.70
N ASP A 61 25.54 -16.94 13.37
CA ASP A 61 24.33 -17.78 13.40
C ASP A 61 23.34 -17.39 14.51
N SER A 62 23.69 -16.37 15.34
CA SER A 62 22.80 -15.83 16.37
C SER A 62 21.84 -14.75 15.84
N ILE A 63 21.89 -14.48 14.54
CA ILE A 63 20.99 -13.56 13.84
C ILE A 63 20.30 -14.21 12.64
N CYS A 64 19.06 -13.80 12.39
CA CYS A 64 18.28 -14.28 11.25
C CYS A 64 17.29 -13.24 10.73
N VAL A 65 16.58 -13.58 9.65
CA VAL A 65 15.43 -12.79 9.16
C VAL A 65 14.13 -13.40 9.71
N TYR A 66 13.13 -12.56 9.95
CA TYR A 66 11.75 -12.97 10.21
C TYR A 66 10.78 -12.22 9.29
N ARG A 67 9.94 -12.94 8.55
CA ARG A 67 8.89 -12.36 7.70
C ARG A 67 7.69 -13.29 7.57
N ALA A 68 6.51 -12.71 7.34
CA ALA A 68 5.24 -13.45 7.32
C ALA A 68 5.14 -14.53 6.23
N GLY A 69 5.87 -14.38 5.12
CA GLY A 69 5.83 -15.32 3.99
C GLY A 69 6.45 -16.68 4.30
N TYR A 70 7.35 -16.77 5.29
CA TYR A 70 8.00 -18.03 5.64
C TYR A 70 7.00 -19.10 6.06
N ILE A 71 7.36 -20.34 5.74
CA ILE A 71 6.58 -21.52 6.13
C ILE A 71 6.41 -21.55 7.66
N ALA A 72 5.26 -22.05 8.11
CA ALA A 72 4.86 -21.99 9.51
C ALA A 72 5.86 -22.68 10.45
N GLU A 73 6.49 -23.77 9.99
CA GLU A 73 7.52 -24.49 10.74
C GLU A 73 8.76 -23.62 10.99
N ASP A 74 9.30 -22.97 9.95
CA ASP A 74 10.47 -22.09 10.06
C ASP A 74 10.16 -20.89 10.96
N ARG A 75 8.96 -20.30 10.86
CA ARG A 75 8.55 -19.20 11.75
C ARG A 75 8.51 -19.62 13.22
N ARG A 76 7.89 -20.75 13.53
CA ARG A 76 7.83 -21.29 14.90
C ARG A 76 9.20 -21.59 15.46
N LYS A 77 10.11 -22.10 14.63
CA LYS A 77 11.51 -22.33 15.02
C LYS A 77 12.23 -21.03 15.35
N ILE A 78 12.10 -20.00 14.51
CA ILE A 78 12.71 -18.69 14.75
C ILE A 78 12.13 -18.05 16.02
N GLU A 79 10.81 -18.12 16.21
CA GLU A 79 10.13 -17.62 17.42
C GLU A 79 10.63 -18.33 18.68
N ALA A 80 10.78 -19.66 18.64
CA ALA A 80 11.29 -20.44 19.75
C ALA A 80 12.77 -20.13 20.05
N ASP A 81 13.61 -20.05 19.01
CA ASP A 81 15.04 -19.74 19.15
C ASP A 81 15.25 -18.29 19.67
N LEU A 82 14.40 -17.36 19.25
CA LEU A 82 14.35 -16.00 19.80
C LEU A 82 13.90 -16.04 21.25
N PHE A 83 12.75 -16.62 21.58
CA PHE A 83 12.26 -16.70 22.95
C PHE A 83 13.28 -17.35 23.90
N GLY A 84 13.88 -18.47 23.48
CA GLY A 84 14.88 -19.23 24.22
C GLY A 84 16.24 -18.53 24.35
N GLY A 85 16.43 -17.36 23.73
CA GLY A 85 17.67 -16.59 23.82
C GLY A 85 18.83 -17.13 23.00
N LYS A 86 18.58 -18.11 22.11
CA LYS A 86 19.57 -18.63 21.17
C LYS A 86 19.85 -17.63 20.04
N LEU A 87 18.81 -16.92 19.60
CA LEU A 87 18.95 -15.78 18.70
C LEU A 87 19.08 -14.49 19.52
N HIS A 88 20.16 -13.75 19.26
CA HIS A 88 20.39 -12.43 19.82
C HIS A 88 19.71 -11.34 18.98
N GLY A 89 19.52 -11.57 17.69
CA GLY A 89 18.99 -10.53 16.80
C GLY A 89 18.09 -11.06 15.69
N VAL A 90 17.08 -10.29 15.31
CA VAL A 90 16.28 -10.59 14.11
C VAL A 90 16.07 -9.35 13.25
N ALA A 91 16.30 -9.45 11.95
CA ALA A 91 15.85 -8.47 10.97
C ALA A 91 14.44 -8.83 10.50
N ALA A 92 13.46 -7.94 10.66
CA ALA A 92 12.06 -8.28 10.45
C ALA A 92 11.28 -7.20 9.70
N THR A 93 10.25 -7.63 8.97
CA THR A 93 9.21 -6.69 8.50
C THR A 93 8.29 -6.31 9.66
N ASN A 94 7.18 -5.62 9.37
CA ASN A 94 6.09 -5.41 10.33
C ASN A 94 5.44 -6.71 10.88
N ALA A 95 5.89 -7.90 10.46
CA ALA A 95 5.38 -9.16 10.98
C ALA A 95 5.63 -9.33 12.50
N LEU A 96 6.71 -8.73 13.04
CA LEU A 96 6.98 -8.69 14.48
C LEU A 96 6.40 -7.45 15.20
N GLU A 97 5.70 -6.57 14.46
CA GLU A 97 4.91 -5.49 15.05
C GLU A 97 3.66 -6.04 15.74
N LEU A 98 3.14 -7.19 15.27
CA LEU A 98 2.03 -7.89 15.90
C LEU A 98 2.36 -8.33 17.33
N GLY A 99 1.33 -8.39 18.18
CA GLY A 99 1.38 -8.70 19.62
C GLY A 99 1.92 -10.07 20.03
N ILE A 100 2.76 -10.71 19.22
CA ILE A 100 3.45 -11.94 19.62
C ILE A 100 4.45 -11.64 20.73
N ASP A 101 4.53 -12.55 21.70
CA ASP A 101 5.46 -12.44 22.81
C ASP A 101 6.85 -12.91 22.38
N VAL A 102 7.65 -12.00 21.84
CA VAL A 102 9.06 -12.24 21.46
C VAL A 102 10.02 -12.27 22.66
N GLY A 103 9.50 -12.21 23.89
CA GLY A 103 10.30 -12.19 25.10
C GLY A 103 10.92 -10.82 25.40
N HIS A 104 12.16 -10.84 25.88
CA HIS A 104 12.90 -9.64 26.28
C HIS A 104 13.74 -9.11 25.13
N ILE A 105 13.48 -7.86 24.73
CA ILE A 105 14.23 -7.13 23.70
C ILE A 105 14.81 -5.87 24.35
N ASP A 106 16.12 -5.68 24.17
CA ASP A 106 16.90 -4.56 24.69
C ASP A 106 16.86 -3.36 23.74
N ALA A 107 16.94 -3.61 22.43
CA ALA A 107 17.01 -2.56 21.43
C ALA A 107 16.20 -2.84 20.17
N THR A 108 15.74 -1.76 19.53
CA THR A 108 15.04 -1.80 18.23
C THR A 108 15.73 -0.85 17.27
N LEU A 109 15.94 -1.30 16.04
CA LEU A 109 16.46 -0.51 14.93
C LEU A 109 15.34 -0.35 13.90
N HIS A 110 15.15 0.85 13.38
CA HIS A 110 14.13 1.14 12.37
C HIS A 110 14.84 1.67 11.13
N LEU A 111 14.88 0.85 10.06
CA LEU A 111 15.45 1.22 8.79
C LEU A 111 14.40 1.95 7.94
N GLY A 112 14.39 3.27 8.06
CA GLY A 112 13.40 4.18 7.47
C GLY A 112 12.09 4.25 8.26
N PHE A 113 11.27 5.26 7.99
CA PHE A 113 9.96 5.45 8.64
C PHE A 113 8.99 4.31 8.27
N PRO A 114 8.37 3.63 9.25
CA PRO A 114 7.58 2.40 9.00
C PRO A 114 6.24 2.62 8.28
N GLY A 115 5.87 3.87 8.00
CA GLY A 115 4.67 4.24 7.24
C GLY A 115 3.57 4.87 8.09
N SER A 116 3.59 4.67 9.42
CA SER A 116 2.69 5.35 10.37
C SER A 116 3.39 5.62 11.70
N ILE A 117 2.89 6.62 12.44
CA ILE A 117 3.31 6.95 13.81
C ILE A 117 2.96 5.79 14.74
N ALA A 118 1.77 5.21 14.59
CA ALA A 118 1.36 4.01 15.32
C ALA A 118 2.38 2.88 15.19
N SER A 119 2.78 2.55 13.96
CA SER A 119 3.75 1.48 13.69
C SER A 119 5.13 1.80 14.26
N LEU A 120 5.60 3.05 14.16
CA LEU A 120 6.86 3.46 14.77
C LEU A 120 6.87 3.23 16.29
N TRP A 121 5.80 3.63 16.97
CA TRP A 121 5.69 3.43 18.42
C TRP A 121 5.48 1.96 18.81
N GLN A 122 4.71 1.19 18.03
CA GLN A 122 4.54 -0.24 18.28
C GLN A 122 5.84 -1.02 18.09
N GLN A 123 6.63 -0.66 17.08
CA GLN A 123 7.94 -1.25 16.81
C GLN A 123 8.95 -0.86 17.91
N ALA A 124 9.06 0.43 18.25
CA ALA A 124 9.93 0.90 19.32
C ALA A 124 9.57 0.28 20.69
N GLY A 125 8.27 0.15 20.98
CA GLY A 125 7.72 -0.46 22.20
C GLY A 125 7.95 -1.97 22.30
N ARG A 126 8.54 -2.62 21.29
CA ARG A 126 9.02 -4.01 21.43
C ARG A 126 10.20 -4.10 22.37
N SER A 127 10.99 -3.04 22.50
CA SER A 127 12.08 -2.95 23.47
C SER A 127 11.61 -2.37 24.82
N GLY A 128 12.27 -2.74 25.92
CA GLY A 128 12.05 -2.08 27.24
C GLY A 128 10.93 -2.64 28.10
N ARG A 129 10.60 -3.94 27.95
CA ARG A 129 9.64 -4.59 28.85
C ARG A 129 10.20 -4.72 30.29
N ARG A 130 9.33 -4.50 31.29
CA ARG A 130 9.63 -4.67 32.74
C ARG A 130 10.62 -3.65 33.35
N ALA A 131 10.54 -2.38 32.93
CA ALA A 131 11.25 -1.24 33.54
C ALA A 131 12.79 -1.24 33.43
N LYS A 132 13.35 -2.01 32.50
CA LYS A 132 14.77 -1.88 32.12
C LYS A 132 14.95 -0.78 31.08
N GLN A 133 16.14 -0.19 31.06
CA GLN A 133 16.54 0.72 29.99
C GLN A 133 16.48 0.02 28.64
N SER A 134 16.00 0.72 27.62
CA SER A 134 15.95 0.24 26.26
C SER A 134 16.36 1.33 25.27
N LEU A 135 16.65 0.89 24.05
CA LEU A 135 17.09 1.78 22.98
C LEU A 135 16.24 1.57 21.72
N ALA A 136 15.71 2.65 21.16
CA ALA A 136 15.08 2.64 19.84
C ALA A 136 15.85 3.61 18.94
N ILE A 137 16.45 3.09 17.87
CA ILE A 137 17.20 3.89 16.89
C ILE A 137 16.41 3.94 15.59
N TYR A 138 16.27 5.12 15.01
CA TYR A 138 15.68 5.34 13.70
C TYR A 138 16.77 5.82 12.75
N VAL A 139 17.06 5.02 11.71
CA VAL A 139 18.03 5.34 10.66
C VAL A 139 17.26 5.68 9.38
N ALA A 140 17.32 6.95 8.98
CA ALA A 140 16.60 7.49 7.82
C ALA A 140 17.24 7.06 6.49
N PHE A 141 16.39 6.86 5.47
CA PHE A 141 16.85 6.88 4.07
C PHE A 141 17.04 8.30 3.56
N GLU A 142 17.70 8.45 2.41
CA GLU A 142 17.86 9.72 1.70
C GLU A 142 16.55 10.23 1.07
N GLY A 143 15.50 9.40 1.05
CA GLY A 143 14.20 9.76 0.50
C GLY A 143 13.55 10.94 1.23
N PRO A 144 12.69 11.71 0.54
CA PRO A 144 12.22 13.01 1.01
C PRO A 144 11.44 12.94 2.32
N LEU A 145 10.68 11.86 2.53
CA LEU A 145 9.90 11.62 3.75
C LEU A 145 10.79 11.45 4.98
N ASP A 146 11.81 10.60 4.89
CA ASP A 146 12.72 10.34 6.00
C ASP A 146 13.58 11.58 6.30
N GLN A 147 14.07 12.27 5.27
CA GLN A 147 14.82 13.52 5.42
C GLN A 147 13.98 14.64 6.02
N TYR A 148 12.68 14.69 5.72
CA TYR A 148 11.76 15.63 6.37
C TYR A 148 11.71 15.42 7.88
N PHE A 149 11.59 14.17 8.35
CA PHE A 149 11.56 13.89 9.79
C PHE A 149 12.92 14.12 10.45
N MET A 150 14.04 13.87 9.75
CA MET A 150 15.36 14.21 10.26
C MET A 150 15.56 15.72 10.40
N LYS A 151 15.02 16.52 9.46
CA LYS A 151 15.06 17.98 9.52
C LYS A 151 14.12 18.56 10.58
N PHE A 152 12.98 17.89 10.83
CA PHE A 152 11.93 18.37 11.74
C PHE A 152 11.48 17.27 12.71
N PRO A 153 12.33 16.81 13.64
CA PRO A 153 12.02 15.66 14.51
C PRO A 153 10.83 15.92 15.43
N HIS A 154 10.62 17.17 15.86
CA HIS A 154 9.44 17.56 16.64
C HIS A 154 8.11 17.28 15.92
N LYS A 155 8.10 17.22 14.58
CA LYS A 155 6.90 16.85 13.81
C LYS A 155 6.66 15.35 13.77
N LEU A 156 7.71 14.54 13.92
CA LEU A 156 7.55 13.10 14.07
C LEU A 156 7.03 12.77 15.47
N PHE A 157 7.70 13.26 16.50
CA PHE A 157 7.38 12.94 17.90
C PHE A 157 6.21 13.73 18.49
N GLY A 158 5.86 14.88 17.89
CA GLY A 158 4.71 15.69 18.31
C GLY A 158 3.41 15.35 17.59
N ARG A 159 3.43 14.46 16.58
CA ARG A 159 2.22 14.00 15.91
C ARG A 159 1.43 13.05 16.81
N SER A 160 0.10 13.18 16.80
CA SER A 160 -0.78 12.18 17.40
C SER A 160 -0.71 10.86 16.64
N ILE A 161 -0.95 9.76 17.35
CA ILE A 161 -1.14 8.45 16.73
C ILE A 161 -2.37 8.52 15.81
N GLU A 162 -2.28 7.87 14.65
CA GLU A 162 -3.38 7.82 13.69
C GLU A 162 -4.64 7.17 14.31
N HIS A 163 -5.81 7.68 13.94
CA HIS A 163 -7.08 7.13 14.40
C HIS A 163 -7.46 5.87 13.61
N CYS A 164 -7.96 4.85 14.30
CA CYS A 164 -8.61 3.72 13.64
C CYS A 164 -10.04 4.11 13.31
N GLN A 165 -10.36 4.12 12.02
CA GLN A 165 -11.70 4.43 11.51
C GLN A 165 -12.35 3.14 11.00
N VAL A 166 -13.59 2.90 11.41
CA VAL A 166 -14.42 1.78 10.93
C VAL A 166 -15.77 2.37 10.55
N ASP A 167 -16.16 2.21 9.29
CA ASP A 167 -17.50 2.57 8.82
C ASP A 167 -18.43 1.36 8.86
N SER A 168 -19.21 1.26 9.94
CA SER A 168 -20.24 0.22 10.07
C SER A 168 -21.45 0.43 9.16
N HIS A 169 -21.56 1.59 8.50
CA HIS A 169 -22.66 1.93 7.59
C HIS A 169 -22.26 1.82 6.12
N ASN A 170 -21.08 1.26 5.85
CA ASN A 170 -20.60 1.07 4.49
C ASN A 170 -21.55 0.16 3.69
N LEU A 171 -22.23 0.74 2.71
CA LEU A 171 -23.24 0.06 1.92
C LEU A 171 -22.69 -1.15 1.16
N LYS A 172 -21.45 -1.08 0.68
CA LYS A 172 -20.80 -2.16 -0.07
C LYS A 172 -20.51 -3.36 0.83
N VAL A 173 -20.05 -3.10 2.06
CA VAL A 173 -19.84 -4.13 3.08
C VAL A 173 -21.20 -4.70 3.51
N LEU A 174 -22.19 -3.84 3.75
CA LEU A 174 -23.54 -4.26 4.13
C LEU A 174 -24.19 -5.16 3.06
N GLU A 175 -24.05 -4.80 1.78
CA GLU A 175 -24.50 -5.62 0.63
C GLU A 175 -23.89 -7.03 0.61
N GLN A 176 -22.63 -7.17 1.04
CA GLN A 176 -21.97 -8.48 1.10
C GLN A 176 -22.41 -9.29 2.31
N HIS A 177 -22.64 -8.64 3.45
CA HIS A 177 -22.94 -9.32 4.71
C HIS A 177 -24.42 -9.67 4.91
N LEU A 178 -25.36 -8.91 4.32
CA LEU A 178 -26.80 -9.19 4.46
C LEU A 178 -27.23 -10.54 3.86
N PRO A 179 -26.72 -11.00 2.70
CA PRO A 179 -26.98 -12.36 2.23
C PRO A 179 -26.51 -13.44 3.21
N CYS A 180 -25.37 -13.23 3.88
CA CYS A 180 -24.89 -14.13 4.94
C CYS A 180 -25.84 -14.14 6.13
N ALA A 181 -26.26 -12.96 6.60
CA ALA A 181 -27.22 -12.85 7.69
C ALA A 181 -28.56 -13.51 7.34
N ALA A 182 -29.10 -13.26 6.14
CA ALA A 182 -30.34 -13.86 5.64
C ALA A 182 -30.28 -15.39 5.47
N TYR A 183 -29.08 -15.93 5.23
CA TYR A 183 -28.83 -17.38 5.17
C TYR A 183 -28.83 -18.01 6.58
N GLU A 184 -28.28 -17.31 7.57
CA GLU A 184 -28.27 -17.74 8.97
C GLU A 184 -29.66 -17.64 9.61
N HIS A 185 -30.37 -16.54 9.37
CA HIS A 185 -31.72 -16.31 9.86
C HIS A 185 -32.51 -15.36 8.93
N PRO A 186 -33.81 -15.58 8.68
CA PRO A 186 -34.61 -14.65 7.88
C PRO A 186 -34.57 -13.23 8.46
N LEU A 187 -34.39 -12.25 7.57
CA LEU A 187 -34.29 -10.83 7.93
C LEU A 187 -35.67 -10.17 8.01
N CYS A 188 -35.84 -9.25 8.94
CA CYS A 188 -37.01 -8.39 9.08
C CYS A 188 -36.57 -6.95 9.36
N VAL A 189 -36.87 -6.03 8.43
CA VAL A 189 -36.48 -4.61 8.51
C VAL A 189 -36.83 -4.00 9.86
N GLN A 190 -38.04 -4.25 10.38
CA GLN A 190 -38.53 -3.68 11.64
C GLN A 190 -37.70 -4.08 12.87
N TYR A 191 -37.10 -5.28 12.86
CA TYR A 191 -36.30 -5.77 13.98
C TYR A 191 -34.79 -5.55 13.74
N ASP A 192 -34.34 -5.70 12.51
CA ASP A 192 -32.92 -5.77 12.16
C ASP A 192 -32.30 -4.39 11.84
N GLU A 193 -33.12 -3.37 11.57
CA GLU A 193 -32.64 -2.00 11.30
C GLU A 193 -31.78 -1.44 12.44
N CYS A 194 -32.06 -1.84 13.69
CA CYS A 194 -31.24 -1.42 14.83
C CYS A 194 -29.80 -1.97 14.82
N TYR A 195 -29.55 -3.07 14.09
CA TYR A 195 -28.23 -3.70 13.97
C TYR A 195 -27.52 -3.30 12.67
N PHE A 196 -28.26 -3.21 11.55
CA PHE A 196 -27.69 -2.96 10.22
C PHE A 196 -27.81 -1.49 9.77
N GLY A 197 -28.50 -0.66 10.55
CA GLY A 197 -28.69 0.76 10.28
C GLY A 197 -29.82 1.06 9.31
N SER A 198 -30.08 2.36 9.13
CA SER A 198 -31.20 2.88 8.33
C SER A 198 -31.14 2.53 6.84
N SER A 199 -29.97 2.15 6.35
CA SER A 199 -29.76 1.76 4.94
C SER A 199 -30.23 0.34 4.63
N LEU A 200 -30.64 -0.44 5.64
CA LEU A 200 -31.05 -1.83 5.50
C LEU A 200 -32.12 -2.02 4.41
N ASP A 201 -33.20 -1.24 4.44
CA ASP A 201 -34.33 -1.38 3.51
C ASP A 201 -33.92 -1.12 2.04
N SER A 202 -33.10 -0.09 1.83
CA SER A 202 -32.54 0.21 0.51
C SER A 202 -31.67 -0.93 -0.02
N VAL A 203 -30.80 -1.47 0.83
CA VAL A 203 -29.90 -2.57 0.42
C VAL A 203 -30.69 -3.86 0.18
N MET A 204 -31.68 -4.16 1.01
CA MET A 204 -32.56 -5.32 0.82
C MET A 204 -33.33 -5.23 -0.51
N THR A 205 -33.79 -4.04 -0.89
CA THR A 205 -34.40 -3.82 -2.19
C THR A 205 -33.43 -4.13 -3.33
N THR A 206 -32.19 -3.63 -3.25
CA THR A 206 -31.12 -3.96 -4.21
C THR A 206 -30.83 -5.47 -4.27
N LEU A 207 -30.75 -6.14 -3.12
CA LEU A 207 -30.47 -7.58 -3.05
C LEU A 207 -31.61 -8.43 -3.61
N LYS A 208 -32.86 -7.99 -3.41
CA LYS A 208 -34.04 -8.60 -4.02
C LYS A 208 -33.99 -8.48 -5.54
N ASP A 209 -33.69 -7.29 -6.06
CA ASP A 209 -33.61 -7.04 -7.50
C ASP A 209 -32.47 -7.84 -8.14
N LYS A 210 -31.38 -8.05 -7.41
CA LYS A 210 -30.28 -8.97 -7.78
C LYS A 210 -30.62 -10.45 -7.59
N GLY A 211 -31.76 -10.80 -7.00
CA GLY A 211 -32.22 -12.18 -6.78
C GLY A 211 -31.57 -12.93 -5.62
N TYR A 212 -30.94 -12.23 -4.66
CA TYR A 212 -30.31 -12.86 -3.49
C TYR A 212 -31.28 -13.15 -2.34
N ILE A 213 -32.36 -12.37 -2.24
CA ILE A 213 -33.35 -12.53 -1.18
C ILE A 213 -34.77 -12.48 -1.74
N ILE A 214 -35.70 -13.16 -1.07
CA ILE A 214 -37.12 -13.12 -1.39
C ILE A 214 -37.97 -12.91 -0.15
N ASN A 215 -39.02 -12.11 -0.29
CA ASN A 215 -40.06 -11.98 0.70
C ASN A 215 -41.04 -13.15 0.54
N ASN A 216 -41.07 -14.06 1.51
CA ASN A 216 -42.01 -15.18 1.45
C ASN A 216 -43.40 -14.64 1.82
N ARG A 217 -44.46 -14.92 1.06
CA ARG A 217 -45.82 -14.42 1.38
C ARG A 217 -46.72 -15.45 2.07
N ALA A 218 -46.23 -16.66 2.30
CA ALA A 218 -47.00 -17.77 2.87
C ALA A 218 -46.76 -17.92 4.38
N GLY A 219 -47.58 -17.24 5.20
CA GLY A 219 -47.62 -17.40 6.66
C GLY A 219 -48.09 -16.15 7.41
N PRO A 220 -48.57 -16.26 8.66
CA PRO A 220 -49.16 -15.15 9.41
C PRO A 220 -48.18 -14.01 9.77
N PHE A 221 -46.87 -14.25 9.72
CA PHE A 221 -45.79 -13.27 9.90
C PHE A 221 -44.95 -13.06 8.62
N SER A 222 -45.42 -13.58 7.49
CA SER A 222 -44.58 -13.85 6.32
C SER A 222 -44.23 -12.60 5.51
N SER A 223 -45.15 -11.62 5.42
CA SER A 223 -44.96 -10.42 4.57
C SER A 223 -43.80 -9.52 5.00
N SER A 224 -43.23 -9.70 6.18
CA SER A 224 -42.09 -8.92 6.70
C SER A 224 -40.78 -9.69 6.74
N MET A 225 -40.77 -10.98 6.41
CA MET A 225 -39.57 -11.84 6.49
C MET A 225 -38.95 -12.08 5.12
N TRP A 226 -37.65 -11.87 5.06
CA TRP A 226 -36.84 -12.02 3.86
C TRP A 226 -35.87 -13.18 4.01
N ASN A 227 -35.97 -14.14 3.11
CA ASN A 227 -35.17 -15.35 3.12
C ASN A 227 -34.12 -15.28 2.03
N TYR A 228 -32.94 -15.82 2.31
CA TYR A 228 -31.90 -15.98 1.30
C TYR A 228 -32.30 -17.01 0.24
N ILE A 229 -32.12 -16.64 -1.03
CA ILE A 229 -32.32 -17.50 -2.21
C ILE A 229 -31.18 -17.33 -3.23
N GLY A 230 -30.06 -16.74 -2.80
CA GLY A 230 -28.92 -16.51 -3.68
C GLY A 230 -28.34 -17.81 -4.25
N PRO A 231 -27.59 -17.70 -5.35
CA PRO A 231 -27.06 -18.86 -6.07
C PRO A 231 -26.03 -19.65 -5.25
N GLU A 232 -25.34 -19.01 -4.30
CA GLU A 232 -24.35 -19.66 -3.46
C GLU A 232 -25.01 -20.49 -2.37
N LYS A 233 -24.54 -21.74 -2.17
CA LYS A 233 -25.02 -22.59 -1.06
C LYS A 233 -24.67 -22.06 0.33
N SER A 234 -23.58 -21.30 0.43
CA SER A 234 -23.06 -20.70 1.65
C SER A 234 -22.43 -19.35 1.29
N PRO A 235 -23.18 -18.24 1.35
CA PRO A 235 -22.69 -16.92 0.94
C PRO A 235 -21.43 -16.48 1.71
N SER A 236 -21.27 -16.91 2.97
CA SER A 236 -20.10 -16.62 3.80
C SER A 236 -18.76 -17.12 3.22
N GLN A 237 -18.78 -18.10 2.30
CA GLN A 237 -17.56 -18.58 1.63
C GLN A 237 -17.10 -17.63 0.51
N ALA A 238 -18.02 -16.84 -0.04
CA ALA A 238 -17.72 -15.86 -1.08
C ALA A 238 -17.31 -14.48 -0.51
N VAL A 239 -17.62 -14.22 0.77
CA VAL A 239 -17.33 -12.93 1.43
C VAL A 239 -16.03 -13.03 2.23
N SER A 240 -15.01 -12.27 1.82
CA SER A 240 -13.72 -12.23 2.49
C SER A 240 -13.62 -11.03 3.43
N ILE A 241 -13.52 -11.28 4.74
CA ILE A 241 -13.39 -10.21 5.76
C ILE A 241 -12.06 -9.44 5.62
N ARG A 242 -11.02 -10.09 5.12
CA ARG A 242 -9.65 -9.54 5.06
C ARG A 242 -9.08 -9.47 3.65
N ALA A 243 -9.89 -9.73 2.63
CA ALA A 243 -9.44 -9.88 1.24
C ALA A 243 -8.17 -10.74 1.11
N ILE A 244 -8.10 -11.84 1.87
CA ILE A 244 -6.90 -12.72 1.87
C ILE A 244 -6.81 -13.39 0.50
N GLU A 245 -5.71 -13.11 -0.19
CA GLU A 245 -5.37 -13.76 -1.45
C GLU A 245 -5.10 -15.25 -1.22
N GLN A 246 -5.93 -16.10 -1.84
CA GLN A 246 -5.82 -17.55 -1.75
C GLN A 246 -4.71 -18.10 -2.65
N ASP A 247 -4.51 -17.44 -3.78
CA ASP A 247 -3.56 -17.84 -4.80
C ASP A 247 -2.13 -17.43 -4.42
N ARG A 248 -1.23 -18.42 -4.42
CA ARG A 248 0.15 -18.26 -3.96
C ARG A 248 1.13 -18.96 -4.87
N TYR A 249 2.30 -18.37 -5.00
CA TYR A 249 3.47 -18.96 -5.64
C TYR A 249 4.40 -19.58 -4.61
N LYS A 250 4.86 -20.79 -4.88
CA LYS A 250 5.85 -21.51 -4.05
C LYS A 250 7.24 -21.22 -4.55
N VAL A 251 8.17 -21.00 -3.62
CA VAL A 251 9.60 -20.85 -3.94
C VAL A 251 10.33 -22.09 -3.42
N ILE A 252 10.92 -22.87 -4.32
CA ILE A 252 11.53 -24.17 -4.00
C ILE A 252 13.02 -24.15 -4.37
N ASP A 253 13.86 -24.61 -3.45
CA ASP A 253 15.26 -24.92 -3.75
C ASP A 253 15.36 -26.25 -4.51
N LYS A 254 15.79 -26.19 -5.77
CA LYS A 254 15.82 -27.31 -6.71
C LYS A 254 16.75 -28.44 -6.27
N LEU A 255 17.83 -28.13 -5.52
CA LEU A 255 18.82 -29.13 -5.13
C LEU A 255 18.32 -30.08 -4.03
N ASN A 256 17.54 -29.57 -3.08
CA ASN A 256 17.06 -30.32 -1.92
C ASN A 256 15.53 -30.48 -1.89
N SER A 257 14.83 -29.93 -2.89
CA SER A 257 13.37 -29.89 -2.97
C SER A 257 12.70 -29.27 -1.73
N ARG A 258 13.39 -28.34 -1.07
CA ARG A 258 12.88 -27.65 0.12
C ARG A 258 12.02 -26.45 -0.31
N LEU A 259 10.82 -26.38 0.26
CA LEU A 259 9.99 -25.17 0.20
C LEU A 259 10.60 -24.07 1.07
N LEU A 260 10.95 -22.93 0.46
CA LEU A 260 11.54 -21.79 1.13
C LEU A 260 10.46 -20.80 1.60
N GLU A 261 9.50 -20.48 0.74
CA GLU A 261 8.48 -19.47 0.99
C GLU A 261 7.23 -19.67 0.13
N GLU A 262 6.09 -19.15 0.60
CA GLU A 262 4.90 -18.91 -0.20
C GLU A 262 4.64 -17.40 -0.33
N ILE A 263 4.45 -16.94 -1.56
CA ILE A 263 4.26 -15.52 -1.89
C ILE A 263 2.87 -15.34 -2.50
N GLU A 264 2.15 -14.31 -2.07
CA GLU A 264 0.84 -13.97 -2.64
C GLU A 264 0.97 -13.59 -4.13
N GLU A 265 0.02 -13.99 -4.98
CA GLU A 265 0.09 -13.80 -6.45
C GLU A 265 0.32 -12.33 -6.85
N SER A 266 -0.40 -11.39 -6.24
CA SER A 266 -0.21 -9.94 -6.40
C SER A 266 1.22 -9.44 -6.16
N LYS A 267 2.02 -10.19 -5.39
CA LYS A 267 3.40 -9.84 -4.99
C LYS A 267 4.47 -10.76 -5.58
N ALA A 268 4.07 -11.84 -6.23
CA ALA A 268 4.97 -12.89 -6.68
C ALA A 268 5.99 -12.34 -7.68
N PHE A 269 5.53 -11.69 -8.75
CA PHE A 269 6.40 -11.26 -9.84
C PHE A 269 7.28 -10.04 -9.54
N PHE A 270 7.10 -9.39 -8.38
CA PHE A 270 8.09 -8.44 -7.86
C PHE A 270 9.35 -9.13 -7.30
N GLN A 271 9.27 -10.43 -6.99
CA GLN A 271 10.30 -11.17 -6.26
C GLN A 271 10.78 -12.41 -7.01
N VAL A 272 9.90 -13.09 -7.73
CA VAL A 272 10.18 -14.33 -8.45
C VAL A 272 9.76 -14.21 -9.90
N TYR A 273 10.72 -14.41 -10.79
CA TYR A 273 10.62 -14.41 -12.24
C TYR A 273 11.89 -15.05 -12.78
N GLU A 274 11.88 -15.56 -14.01
CA GLU A 274 13.06 -16.20 -14.58
C GLU A 274 14.26 -15.23 -14.60
N GLY A 275 15.37 -15.64 -13.98
CA GLY A 275 16.55 -14.81 -13.80
C GLY A 275 16.53 -13.87 -12.58
N ALA A 276 15.48 -13.89 -11.75
CA ALA A 276 15.42 -13.11 -10.51
C ALA A 276 16.47 -13.59 -9.49
N VAL A 277 17.00 -12.64 -8.73
CA VAL A 277 17.80 -12.92 -7.54
C VAL A 277 16.90 -12.84 -6.32
N TYR A 278 16.49 -14.01 -5.83
CA TYR A 278 15.69 -14.18 -4.63
C TYR A 278 16.59 -14.32 -3.41
N MET A 279 16.22 -13.70 -2.29
CA MET A 279 16.98 -13.77 -1.04
C MET A 279 16.19 -14.48 0.05
N HIS A 280 16.85 -15.42 0.72
CA HIS A 280 16.29 -16.18 1.83
C HIS A 280 17.36 -16.44 2.90
N GLN A 281 17.14 -15.92 4.11
CA GLN A 281 18.05 -16.05 5.26
C GLN A 281 19.49 -15.61 4.92
N GLY A 282 19.64 -14.50 4.21
CA GLY A 282 20.91 -13.91 3.79
C GLY A 282 21.59 -14.62 2.62
N ALA A 283 21.06 -15.76 2.17
CA ALA A 283 21.55 -16.46 0.99
C ALA A 283 20.84 -15.99 -0.28
N ASN A 284 21.60 -15.93 -1.38
CA ASN A 284 21.07 -15.61 -2.70
C ASN A 284 20.70 -16.90 -3.45
N TYR A 285 19.55 -16.87 -4.10
CA TYR A 285 18.99 -17.90 -4.93
C TYR A 285 18.69 -17.31 -6.31
N LEU A 286 19.19 -17.94 -7.37
CA LEU A 286 18.80 -17.60 -8.73
C LEU A 286 17.54 -18.38 -9.08
N VAL A 287 16.49 -17.69 -9.51
CA VAL A 287 15.30 -18.32 -10.09
C VAL A 287 15.67 -18.79 -11.49
N GLU A 288 15.75 -20.10 -11.70
CA GLU A 288 16.11 -20.68 -12.99
C GLU A 288 14.89 -20.95 -13.87
N GLU A 289 13.74 -21.22 -13.24
CA GLU A 289 12.50 -21.60 -13.90
C GLU A 289 11.30 -21.11 -13.07
N LEU A 290 10.31 -20.54 -13.74
CA LEU A 290 9.02 -20.16 -13.14
C LEU A 290 7.91 -20.90 -13.86
N ASP A 291 7.41 -21.98 -13.26
CA ASP A 291 6.26 -22.70 -13.79
C ASP A 291 4.96 -22.01 -13.34
N LEU A 292 4.33 -21.30 -14.28
CA LEU A 292 3.07 -20.60 -14.07
C LEU A 292 1.89 -21.56 -13.85
N ALA A 293 1.94 -22.78 -14.41
CA ALA A 293 0.84 -23.74 -14.29
C ALA A 293 0.81 -24.36 -12.89
N SER A 294 1.97 -24.74 -12.34
CA SER A 294 2.07 -25.22 -10.95
C SER A 294 2.27 -24.10 -9.92
N ARG A 295 2.40 -22.84 -10.37
CA ARG A 295 2.73 -21.66 -9.56
C ARG A 295 3.97 -21.86 -8.70
N THR A 296 5.03 -22.40 -9.30
CA THR A 296 6.26 -22.76 -8.60
C THR A 296 7.48 -22.10 -9.24
N ALA A 297 8.23 -21.34 -8.45
CA ALA A 297 9.55 -20.82 -8.79
C ALA A 297 10.61 -21.80 -8.30
N PHE A 298 11.37 -22.39 -9.23
CA PHE A 298 12.50 -23.25 -8.92
C PHE A 298 13.77 -22.44 -8.89
N CYS A 299 14.45 -22.48 -7.76
CA CYS A 299 15.63 -21.68 -7.51
C CYS A 299 16.83 -22.55 -7.17
N ARG A 300 18.02 -22.04 -7.46
CA ARG A 300 19.27 -22.65 -7.04
C ARG A 300 20.09 -21.64 -6.25
N LYS A 301 20.65 -22.07 -5.11
CA LYS A 301 21.58 -21.24 -4.35
C LYS A 301 22.77 -20.85 -5.24
N ALA A 302 23.08 -19.55 -5.28
CA ALA A 302 24.14 -19.02 -6.13
C ALA A 302 24.83 -17.84 -5.44
N ASP A 303 26.15 -17.75 -5.57
CA ASP A 303 26.87 -16.54 -5.17
C ASP A 303 26.92 -15.55 -6.34
N LEU A 304 26.16 -14.46 -6.23
CA LEU A 304 25.93 -13.50 -7.30
C LEU A 304 26.43 -12.12 -6.89
N LYS A 305 27.17 -11.47 -7.80
CA LYS A 305 27.69 -10.11 -7.64
C LYS A 305 26.70 -9.00 -8.00
N TYR A 306 25.46 -9.37 -8.32
CA TYR A 306 24.39 -8.46 -8.70
C TYR A 306 23.09 -8.82 -7.96
N TYR A 307 22.14 -7.90 -7.97
CA TYR A 307 20.75 -8.13 -7.58
C TYR A 307 19.82 -7.72 -8.73
N THR A 308 18.54 -8.06 -8.62
CA THR A 308 17.54 -7.70 -9.63
C THR A 308 16.49 -6.72 -9.10
N LYS A 309 15.98 -5.87 -9.99
CA LYS A 309 14.86 -4.96 -9.77
C LYS A 309 13.90 -5.06 -10.96
N THR A 310 12.61 -5.25 -10.70
CA THR A 310 11.61 -5.32 -11.77
C THR A 310 11.43 -4.00 -12.50
N ARG A 311 10.95 -4.11 -13.74
CA ARG A 311 10.41 -3.03 -14.54
C ARG A 311 8.92 -3.34 -14.71
N ASP A 312 8.11 -2.52 -14.08
CA ASP A 312 6.68 -2.73 -13.97
C ASP A 312 5.93 -1.39 -13.96
N TYR A 313 4.62 -1.48 -14.21
CA TYR A 313 3.70 -0.36 -14.05
C TYR A 313 2.33 -0.89 -13.62
N THR A 314 1.56 -0.01 -12.99
CA THR A 314 0.15 -0.28 -12.64
C THR A 314 -0.74 0.68 -13.41
N ASP A 315 -1.73 0.13 -14.11
CA ASP A 315 -2.68 0.84 -14.94
C ASP A 315 -4.09 0.74 -14.35
N ILE A 316 -4.81 1.86 -14.30
CA ILE A 316 -6.18 1.91 -13.80
C ILE A 316 -7.10 2.20 -14.99
N ASN A 317 -7.74 1.16 -15.51
CA ASN A 317 -8.69 1.30 -16.61
C ASN A 317 -10.11 1.49 -16.06
N VAL A 318 -10.67 2.68 -16.19
CA VAL A 318 -12.05 2.97 -15.75
C VAL A 318 -13.04 2.53 -16.82
N LEU A 319 -13.99 1.68 -16.47
CA LEU A 319 -14.99 1.13 -17.37
C LEU A 319 -16.14 2.12 -17.56
N GLY A 320 -16.52 2.38 -18.81
CA GLY A 320 -17.63 3.30 -19.13
C GLY A 320 -17.34 4.78 -18.88
N GLY A 321 -16.10 5.14 -18.51
CA GLY A 321 -15.68 6.54 -18.45
C GLY A 321 -15.52 7.10 -19.86
N GLU A 322 -16.47 7.91 -20.32
CA GLU A 322 -16.35 8.61 -21.61
C GLU A 322 -15.34 9.76 -21.51
N PHE A 323 -14.04 9.46 -21.48
CA PHE A 323 -12.97 10.47 -21.31
C PHE A 323 -12.98 11.60 -22.34
N ALA A 324 -13.52 11.33 -23.54
CA ALA A 324 -13.61 12.27 -24.63
C ALA A 324 -14.75 13.29 -24.48
N TYR A 325 -15.76 13.00 -23.65
CA TYR A 325 -16.97 13.80 -23.52
C TYR A 325 -17.25 14.16 -22.06
N LEU A 326 -17.92 15.30 -21.85
CA LEU A 326 -18.46 15.62 -20.53
C LEU A 326 -19.62 14.66 -20.23
N PRO A 327 -19.79 14.20 -18.97
CA PRO A 327 -20.85 13.25 -18.63
C PRO A 327 -22.24 13.80 -18.99
N THR A 328 -23.07 12.94 -19.57
CA THR A 328 -24.51 13.18 -19.76
C THR A 328 -25.30 13.08 -18.44
N SER A 329 -24.76 12.38 -17.45
CA SER A 329 -25.33 12.14 -16.12
C SER A 329 -24.49 12.85 -15.06
N ILE A 330 -24.93 14.04 -14.65
CA ILE A 330 -24.34 14.83 -13.56
C ILE A 330 -24.93 14.34 -12.24
N CYS A 331 -24.08 14.13 -11.22
CA CYS A 331 -24.59 13.92 -9.87
C CYS A 331 -25.19 15.23 -9.36
N ARG A 332 -26.53 15.37 -9.45
CA ARG A 332 -27.28 16.50 -8.91
C ARG A 332 -28.01 16.03 -7.65
N THR A 333 -27.41 16.28 -6.50
CA THR A 333 -28.19 16.36 -5.26
C THR A 333 -28.42 17.84 -4.95
N ASN A 334 -29.45 18.19 -4.16
CA ASN A 334 -29.75 19.58 -3.79
C ASN A 334 -28.59 20.34 -3.09
N ARG A 335 -27.42 19.70 -2.88
CA ARG A 335 -26.27 20.24 -2.16
C ARG A 335 -24.92 20.12 -2.87
N VAL A 336 -24.77 19.31 -3.92
CA VAL A 336 -23.46 19.01 -4.52
C VAL A 336 -23.51 19.15 -6.04
N LYS A 337 -22.55 19.89 -6.60
CA LYS A 337 -22.35 20.03 -8.05
C LYS A 337 -20.92 19.64 -8.40
N THR A 338 -20.73 18.50 -9.07
CA THR A 338 -19.41 18.11 -9.57
C THR A 338 -19.50 17.35 -10.89
N THR A 339 -18.49 17.49 -11.74
CA THR A 339 -18.30 16.65 -12.94
C THR A 339 -17.54 15.37 -12.63
N ALA A 340 -17.08 15.18 -11.38
CA ALA A 340 -16.44 13.95 -10.94
C ALA A 340 -17.37 12.74 -11.11
N GLN A 341 -16.80 11.62 -11.55
CA GLN A 341 -17.52 10.38 -11.80
C GLN A 341 -16.99 9.27 -10.89
N ALA A 342 -17.88 8.42 -10.40
CA ALA A 342 -17.53 7.14 -9.82
C ALA A 342 -17.95 6.02 -10.75
N ASN A 343 -17.00 5.17 -11.12
CA ASN A 343 -17.23 4.05 -12.02
C ASN A 343 -16.45 2.82 -11.56
N ASP A 344 -16.88 1.66 -12.03
CA ASP A 344 -16.08 0.46 -11.88
C ASP A 344 -14.78 0.58 -12.71
N CYS A 345 -13.69 0.01 -12.19
CA CYS A 345 -12.40 0.02 -12.84
C CYS A 345 -11.73 -1.34 -12.77
N THR A 346 -10.75 -1.55 -13.65
CA THR A 346 -9.83 -2.69 -13.59
C THR A 346 -8.44 -2.16 -13.30
N VAL A 347 -7.87 -2.55 -12.16
CA VAL A 347 -6.50 -2.24 -11.77
C VAL A 347 -5.60 -3.36 -12.28
N THR A 348 -4.60 -3.04 -13.09
CA THR A 348 -3.74 -4.01 -13.77
C THR A 348 -2.27 -3.70 -13.55
N THR A 349 -1.54 -4.61 -12.91
CA THR A 349 -0.08 -4.53 -12.81
C THR A 349 0.57 -5.41 -13.87
N LYS A 350 1.54 -4.86 -14.59
CA LYS A 350 2.30 -5.55 -15.65
C LYS A 350 3.79 -5.50 -15.37
N TRP A 351 4.46 -6.65 -15.49
CA TRP A 351 5.91 -6.79 -15.39
C TRP A 351 6.45 -7.09 -16.78
N PHE A 352 7.21 -6.16 -17.34
CA PHE A 352 7.69 -6.23 -18.73
C PHE A 352 9.21 -6.44 -18.82
N GLY A 353 9.90 -6.45 -17.68
CA GLY A 353 11.34 -6.68 -17.66
C GLY A 353 11.94 -6.57 -16.27
N PHE A 354 13.26 -6.63 -16.22
CA PHE A 354 14.02 -6.35 -15.00
C PHE A 354 15.42 -5.82 -15.32
N TYR A 355 16.01 -5.12 -14.35
CA TYR A 355 17.41 -4.73 -14.36
C TYR A 355 18.24 -5.71 -13.55
N ARG A 356 19.46 -6.00 -14.02
CA ARG A 356 20.54 -6.48 -13.16
C ARG A 356 21.35 -5.28 -12.69
N ILE A 357 21.57 -5.20 -11.39
CA ILE A 357 22.26 -4.09 -10.76
C ILE A 357 23.46 -4.63 -10.00
N SER A 358 24.64 -4.13 -10.31
CA SER A 358 25.90 -4.53 -9.67
C SER A 358 25.88 -4.18 -8.18
N LYS A 359 26.25 -5.13 -7.32
CA LYS A 359 26.30 -4.89 -5.86
C LYS A 359 27.40 -3.91 -5.46
N SER A 360 28.50 -3.85 -6.20
CA SER A 360 29.65 -3.00 -5.86
C SER A 360 29.48 -1.55 -6.29
N SER A 361 28.90 -1.33 -7.47
CA SER A 361 28.75 0.01 -8.06
C SER A 361 27.33 0.57 -7.96
N ASN A 362 26.34 -0.27 -7.61
CA ASN A 362 24.91 0.08 -7.66
C ASN A 362 24.43 0.61 -9.03
N THR A 363 25.15 0.26 -10.10
CA THR A 363 24.81 0.65 -11.48
C THR A 363 24.08 -0.49 -12.19
N ILE A 364 23.13 -0.13 -13.05
CA ILE A 364 22.47 -1.08 -13.96
C ILE A 364 23.54 -1.66 -14.89
N SER A 365 23.74 -2.98 -14.84
CA SER A 365 24.63 -3.69 -15.75
C SER A 365 23.90 -4.07 -17.04
N ASP A 366 22.68 -4.57 -16.90
CA ASP A 366 21.92 -5.15 -17.98
C ASP A 366 20.41 -4.89 -17.77
N SER A 367 19.67 -4.89 -18.88
CA SER A 367 18.21 -4.84 -18.91
C SER A 367 17.69 -6.03 -19.70
N PHE A 368 16.71 -6.73 -19.15
CA PHE A 368 16.06 -7.88 -19.76
C PHE A 368 14.57 -7.62 -19.92
N GLU A 369 13.99 -8.20 -20.97
CA GLU A 369 12.55 -8.25 -21.17
C GLU A 369 11.97 -9.50 -20.51
N LEU A 370 10.73 -9.39 -20.03
CA LEU A 370 9.98 -10.49 -19.44
C LEU A 370 8.61 -10.57 -20.10
N ASN A 371 8.12 -11.79 -20.25
CA ASN A 371 6.76 -12.07 -20.67
C ASN A 371 6.02 -12.79 -19.54
N LEU A 372 5.62 -12.02 -18.52
CA LEU A 372 4.84 -12.52 -17.40
C LEU A 372 3.37 -12.14 -17.57
N PRO A 373 2.43 -12.98 -17.09
CA PRO A 373 1.03 -12.62 -17.12
C PRO A 373 0.78 -11.40 -16.21
N PRO A 374 -0.12 -10.49 -16.61
CA PRO A 374 -0.53 -9.39 -15.75
C PRO A 374 -1.30 -9.91 -14.53
N TYR A 375 -1.25 -9.14 -13.44
CA TYR A 375 -2.18 -9.30 -12.32
C TYR A 375 -3.27 -8.25 -12.44
N SER A 376 -4.53 -8.64 -12.29
CA SER A 376 -5.65 -7.71 -12.44
C SER A 376 -6.78 -8.01 -11.49
N PHE A 377 -7.41 -6.97 -10.95
CA PHE A 377 -8.62 -7.06 -10.16
C PHE A 377 -9.59 -5.94 -10.51
N THR A 378 -10.88 -6.20 -10.35
CA THR A 378 -11.92 -5.19 -10.49
C THR A 378 -12.08 -4.41 -9.18
N SER A 379 -12.37 -3.12 -9.28
CA SER A 379 -12.58 -2.23 -8.15
C SER A 379 -13.46 -1.04 -8.55
N GLN A 380 -13.52 0.00 -7.73
CA GLN A 380 -14.19 1.26 -8.03
C GLN A 380 -13.20 2.42 -7.97
N ALA A 381 -13.37 3.37 -8.88
CA ALA A 381 -12.58 4.59 -8.93
C ALA A 381 -13.47 5.82 -9.01
N VAL A 382 -13.04 6.89 -8.35
CA VAL A 382 -13.58 8.23 -8.48
C VAL A 382 -12.55 9.11 -9.14
N TRP A 383 -12.98 9.92 -10.09
CA TRP A 383 -12.06 10.72 -10.87
C TRP A 383 -12.71 12.00 -11.39
N VAL A 384 -11.87 13.01 -11.60
CA VAL A 384 -12.23 14.25 -12.30
C VAL A 384 -11.22 14.50 -13.41
N ARG A 385 -11.69 15.00 -14.55
CA ARG A 385 -10.84 15.34 -15.68
C ARG A 385 -10.05 16.61 -15.36
N ILE A 386 -8.77 16.63 -15.70
CA ILE A 386 -7.97 17.86 -15.73
C ILE A 386 -8.19 18.51 -17.11
N PRO A 387 -8.76 19.73 -17.21
CA PRO A 387 -8.99 20.36 -18.50
C PRO A 387 -7.69 20.60 -19.26
N HIS A 388 -7.74 20.47 -20.59
CA HIS A 388 -6.57 20.68 -21.44
C HIS A 388 -5.98 22.10 -21.30
N SER A 389 -6.82 23.11 -21.08
CA SER A 389 -6.37 24.48 -20.79
C SER A 389 -5.48 24.55 -19.54
N VAL A 390 -5.82 23.82 -18.49
CA VAL A 390 -5.03 23.76 -17.24
C VAL A 390 -3.68 23.10 -17.50
N LYS A 391 -3.65 22.02 -18.27
CA LYS A 391 -2.40 21.37 -18.70
C LYS A 391 -1.49 22.33 -19.45
N MET A 392 -2.04 23.04 -20.44
CA MET A 392 -1.29 24.06 -21.19
C MET A 392 -0.73 25.15 -20.27
N THR A 393 -1.52 25.65 -19.32
CA THR A 393 -1.06 26.67 -18.36
C THR A 393 0.11 26.18 -17.49
N VAL A 394 0.09 24.92 -17.06
CA VAL A 394 1.19 24.33 -16.27
C VAL A 394 2.46 24.22 -17.13
N GLU A 395 2.34 23.71 -18.35
CA GLU A 395 3.46 23.56 -19.28
C GLU A 395 4.05 24.91 -19.72
N GLU A 396 3.21 25.92 -19.99
CA GLU A 396 3.62 27.30 -20.29
C GLU A 396 4.35 27.95 -19.11
N SER A 397 4.00 27.57 -17.88
CA SER A 397 4.68 27.98 -16.65
C SER A 397 6.00 27.24 -16.40
N LYS A 398 6.42 26.35 -17.33
CA LYS A 398 7.62 25.50 -17.24
C LYS A 398 7.62 24.58 -16.03
N LEU A 399 6.44 24.11 -15.63
CA LEU A 399 6.25 23.17 -14.53
C LEU A 399 5.92 21.78 -15.07
N GLU A 400 6.18 20.75 -14.26
CA GLU A 400 6.01 19.36 -14.68
C GLU A 400 4.56 18.89 -14.47
N PHE A 401 3.76 18.85 -15.54
CA PHE A 401 2.34 18.48 -15.46
C PHE A 401 2.09 17.13 -14.78
N ARG A 402 2.90 16.10 -15.12
CA ARG A 402 2.79 14.78 -14.49
C ARG A 402 3.11 14.81 -13.00
N GLY A 403 4.17 15.54 -12.63
CA GLY A 403 4.53 15.74 -11.21
C GLY A 403 3.44 16.48 -10.45
N GLY A 404 2.81 17.47 -11.09
CA GLY A 404 1.67 18.20 -10.53
C GLY A 404 0.43 17.35 -10.35
N SER A 405 0.06 16.53 -11.35
CA SER A 405 -1.10 15.64 -11.26
C SER A 405 -0.91 14.59 -10.16
N HIS A 406 0.27 13.96 -10.10
CA HIS A 406 0.64 13.02 -9.04
C HIS A 406 0.58 13.68 -7.65
N ALA A 407 1.15 14.88 -7.51
CA ALA A 407 1.12 15.65 -6.28
C ALA A 407 -0.30 16.11 -5.88
N ALA A 408 -1.15 16.48 -6.85
CA ALA A 408 -2.55 16.82 -6.60
C ALA A 408 -3.34 15.61 -6.11
N SER A 409 -3.14 14.43 -6.70
CA SER A 409 -3.79 13.21 -6.24
C SER A 409 -3.31 12.77 -4.85
N HIS A 410 -2.02 12.96 -4.53
CA HIS A 410 -1.53 12.76 -3.16
C HIS A 410 -2.18 13.72 -2.16
N ALA A 411 -2.29 15.01 -2.52
CA ALA A 411 -2.96 15.99 -1.66
C ALA A 411 -4.42 15.58 -1.40
N LEU A 412 -5.12 15.14 -2.45
CA LEU A 412 -6.48 14.64 -2.32
C LEU A 412 -6.55 13.40 -1.43
N LEU A 413 -5.70 12.40 -1.67
CA LEU A 413 -5.61 11.16 -0.89
C LEU A 413 -5.36 11.43 0.61
N ASN A 414 -4.52 12.43 0.93
CA ASN A 414 -4.23 12.83 2.31
C ASN A 414 -5.41 13.50 3.03
N ILE A 415 -6.38 14.04 2.29
CA ILE A 415 -7.55 14.77 2.83
C ILE A 415 -8.78 13.88 3.01
N VAL A 416 -8.90 12.80 2.22
CA VAL A 416 -10.07 11.91 2.29
C VAL A 416 -10.38 11.42 3.72
N PRO A 417 -9.41 10.97 4.54
CA PRO A 417 -9.68 10.50 5.90
C PRO A 417 -10.23 11.57 6.87
N LEU A 418 -10.18 12.86 6.50
CA LEU A 418 -10.76 13.95 7.28
C LEU A 418 -12.25 14.16 6.98
N HIS A 419 -12.74 13.64 5.85
CA HIS A 419 -14.11 13.80 5.38
C HIS A 419 -14.89 12.48 5.41
N MET A 420 -14.18 11.36 5.43
CA MET A 420 -14.75 10.02 5.33
C MET A 420 -14.08 9.07 6.33
N MET A 421 -14.84 8.10 6.81
CA MET A 421 -14.36 7.09 7.76
C MET A 421 -13.57 5.99 7.02
N CYS A 422 -12.30 6.25 6.73
CA CYS A 422 -11.39 5.35 6.03
C CYS A 422 -9.92 5.49 6.47
N SER A 423 -9.12 4.47 6.23
CA SER A 423 -7.66 4.53 6.34
C SER A 423 -7.02 5.07 5.07
N ALA A 424 -5.85 5.72 5.19
CA ALA A 424 -5.03 6.13 4.05
C ALA A 424 -4.53 4.96 3.18
N SER A 425 -4.63 3.72 3.68
CA SER A 425 -4.30 2.49 2.94
C SER A 425 -5.44 1.97 2.07
N ASP A 426 -6.66 2.45 2.28
CA ASP A 426 -7.87 1.90 1.66
C ASP A 426 -8.03 2.37 0.21
N LEU A 427 -7.50 3.57 -0.07
CA LEU A 427 -7.48 4.19 -1.39
C LEU A 427 -6.07 4.25 -1.98
N GLY A 428 -6.00 4.20 -3.31
CA GLY A 428 -4.83 4.44 -4.11
C GLY A 428 -5.06 5.55 -5.12
N THR A 429 -3.98 6.02 -5.73
CA THR A 429 -3.99 6.93 -6.87
C THR A 429 -3.08 6.38 -7.97
N GLU A 430 -3.24 6.92 -9.16
CA GLU A 430 -2.20 6.87 -10.19
C GLU A 430 -0.96 7.62 -9.71
N CYS A 431 0.16 6.91 -9.62
CA CYS A 431 1.46 7.48 -9.25
C CYS A 431 2.35 7.55 -10.49
N ALA A 432 2.91 8.72 -10.77
CA ALA A 432 3.75 8.91 -11.94
C ALA A 432 5.11 8.21 -11.73
N ASN A 433 5.44 7.28 -12.62
CA ASN A 433 6.75 6.62 -12.67
C ASN A 433 7.68 7.37 -13.66
N PRO A 434 8.92 7.70 -13.28
CA PRO A 434 9.85 8.49 -14.11
C PRO A 434 10.31 7.77 -15.39
N HIS A 435 10.16 6.44 -15.46
CA HIS A 435 10.54 5.61 -16.59
C HIS A 435 9.34 5.21 -17.47
N GLU A 436 8.14 5.67 -17.14
CA GLU A 436 6.92 5.34 -17.87
C GLU A 436 6.65 6.32 -19.01
N SER A 437 6.61 5.80 -20.24
CA SER A 437 6.36 6.59 -21.45
C SER A 437 4.93 6.48 -22.00
N ARG A 438 4.06 5.68 -21.37
CA ARG A 438 2.67 5.51 -21.82
C ARG A 438 1.89 6.82 -21.69
N GLY A 439 0.97 7.08 -22.61
CA GLY A 439 -0.04 8.11 -22.44
C GLY A 439 -1.00 7.70 -21.31
N ILE A 440 -1.15 8.55 -20.30
CA ILE A 440 -2.11 8.37 -19.20
C ILE A 440 -3.17 9.47 -19.36
N PRO A 441 -4.45 9.21 -19.11
CA PRO A 441 -5.48 10.23 -19.13
C PRO A 441 -5.15 11.40 -18.19
N ASP A 442 -5.42 12.63 -18.64
CA ASP A 442 -5.24 13.83 -17.83
C ASP A 442 -6.39 13.93 -16.79
N ARG A 443 -6.21 13.31 -15.63
CA ARG A 443 -7.21 13.22 -14.55
C ARG A 443 -6.57 13.19 -13.16
N ILE A 444 -7.35 13.57 -12.15
CA ILE A 444 -7.09 13.24 -10.75
C ILE A 444 -7.99 12.04 -10.43
N LEU A 445 -7.42 10.94 -9.96
CA LEU A 445 -8.13 9.67 -9.74
C LEU A 445 -7.76 9.06 -8.39
N LEU A 446 -8.77 8.62 -7.66
CA LEU A 446 -8.64 7.74 -6.50
C LEU A 446 -9.38 6.43 -6.76
N TYR A 447 -8.86 5.31 -6.29
CA TYR A 447 -9.50 4.01 -6.41
C TYR A 447 -9.41 3.18 -5.14
N ASP A 448 -10.39 2.34 -4.89
CA ASP A 448 -10.35 1.38 -3.78
C ASP A 448 -9.26 0.32 -4.05
N ARG A 449 -8.27 0.19 -3.15
CA ARG A 449 -7.16 -0.77 -3.33
C ARG A 449 -7.56 -2.24 -3.15
N HIS A 450 -8.79 -2.48 -2.72
CA HIS A 450 -9.32 -3.81 -2.43
C HIS A 450 -10.04 -4.40 -3.65
N PRO A 451 -9.75 -5.67 -4.02
CA PRO A 451 -10.54 -6.39 -5.02
C PRO A 451 -12.04 -6.36 -4.72
N GLY A 452 -12.84 -6.03 -5.73
CA GLY A 452 -14.30 -5.84 -5.64
C GLY A 452 -14.74 -4.43 -5.24
N GLY A 453 -13.81 -3.58 -4.77
CA GLY A 453 -14.10 -2.26 -4.21
C GLY A 453 -14.77 -2.33 -2.83
N ILE A 454 -14.48 -1.35 -2.00
CA ILE A 454 -15.06 -1.18 -0.66
C ILE A 454 -16.00 0.04 -0.58
N GLY A 455 -16.26 0.69 -1.71
CA GLY A 455 -17.27 1.73 -1.85
C GLY A 455 -16.83 3.13 -1.39
N ILE A 456 -15.57 3.29 -0.97
CA ILE A 456 -15.05 4.61 -0.54
C ILE A 456 -14.94 5.53 -1.74
N ALA A 457 -14.37 5.05 -2.85
CA ALA A 457 -14.29 5.81 -4.09
C ALA A 457 -15.69 6.30 -4.53
N SER A 458 -16.70 5.44 -4.49
CA SER A 458 -18.08 5.82 -4.86
C SER A 458 -18.67 6.89 -3.94
N GLN A 459 -18.50 6.76 -2.62
CA GLN A 459 -18.96 7.76 -1.67
C GLN A 459 -18.24 9.10 -1.83
N ALA A 460 -16.94 9.08 -2.16
CA ALA A 460 -16.13 10.29 -2.34
C ALA A 460 -16.59 11.17 -3.52
N GLN A 461 -17.33 10.61 -4.50
CA GLN A 461 -17.90 11.39 -5.60
C GLN A 461 -18.78 12.54 -5.11
N MET A 462 -19.59 12.30 -4.07
CA MET A 462 -20.50 13.31 -3.54
C MET A 462 -19.77 14.41 -2.74
N LEU A 463 -18.50 14.24 -2.42
CA LEU A 463 -17.70 15.20 -1.67
C LEU A 463 -16.57 15.78 -2.51
N PHE A 464 -16.53 15.48 -3.81
CA PHE A 464 -15.31 15.67 -4.60
C PHE A 464 -14.88 17.14 -4.71
N GLU A 465 -15.83 18.07 -4.85
CA GLU A 465 -15.53 19.52 -4.84
C GLU A 465 -14.95 19.97 -3.48
N GLU A 466 -15.55 19.54 -2.37
CA GLU A 466 -15.08 19.85 -1.01
C GLU A 466 -13.67 19.30 -0.78
N LEU A 467 -13.41 18.07 -1.23
CA LEU A 467 -12.11 17.43 -1.15
C LEU A 467 -11.05 18.18 -1.96
N LEU A 468 -11.38 18.65 -3.17
CA LEU A 468 -10.47 19.46 -3.99
C LEU A 468 -10.14 20.81 -3.32
N LEU A 469 -11.15 21.49 -2.76
CA LEU A 469 -10.96 22.75 -2.04
C LEU A 469 -10.07 22.58 -0.81
N ALA A 470 -10.33 21.56 0.01
CA ALA A 470 -9.54 21.25 1.18
C ALA A 470 -8.10 20.83 0.81
N ALA A 471 -7.92 20.06 -0.25
CA ALA A 471 -6.59 19.72 -0.77
C ALA A 471 -5.83 20.98 -1.22
N LEU A 472 -6.49 21.89 -1.95
CA LEU A 472 -5.88 23.14 -2.38
C LEU A 472 -5.47 24.02 -1.19
N GLU A 473 -6.32 24.13 -0.17
CA GLU A 473 -6.05 24.90 1.03
C GLU A 473 -4.80 24.37 1.75
N VAL A 474 -4.74 23.05 1.99
CA VAL A 474 -3.59 22.43 2.66
C VAL A 474 -2.30 22.62 1.86
N VAL A 475 -2.32 22.41 0.54
CA VAL A 475 -1.11 22.57 -0.27
C VAL A 475 -0.66 24.03 -0.35
N SER A 476 -1.59 24.97 -0.46
CA SER A 476 -1.31 26.40 -0.62
C SER A 476 -0.82 27.06 0.68
N THR A 477 -1.35 26.65 1.83
CA THR A 477 -0.96 27.18 3.15
C THR A 477 0.27 26.48 3.75
N CYS A 478 0.73 25.38 3.13
CA CYS A 478 1.88 24.65 3.64
C CYS A 478 3.17 25.45 3.46
N ASN A 479 3.82 25.80 4.58
CA ASN A 479 5.08 26.55 4.62
C ASN A 479 6.32 25.74 4.18
N CYS A 480 6.16 24.56 3.57
CA CYS A 480 7.31 23.82 3.03
C CYS A 480 7.85 24.52 1.77
N THR A 481 9.18 24.64 1.69
CA THR A 481 9.89 25.34 0.60
C THR A 481 10.36 24.40 -0.51
N SER A 482 10.18 23.09 -0.33
CA SER A 482 10.63 22.09 -1.30
C SER A 482 9.61 21.93 -2.42
N ALA A 483 10.07 21.87 -3.68
CA ALA A 483 9.21 21.62 -4.84
C ALA A 483 8.52 20.24 -4.77
N VAL A 484 9.18 19.23 -4.20
CA VAL A 484 8.58 17.91 -3.92
C VAL A 484 7.69 17.89 -2.67
N GLY A 485 7.44 19.06 -2.09
CA GLY A 485 6.57 19.26 -0.93
C GLY A 485 7.05 18.55 0.34
N CYS A 486 6.10 18.17 1.19
CA CYS A 486 6.35 17.47 2.44
C CYS A 486 5.19 16.53 2.82
N PRO A 487 5.34 15.70 3.86
CA PRO A 487 4.31 14.76 4.33
C PRO A 487 3.04 15.41 4.93
N ASN A 488 3.01 16.74 5.03
CA ASN A 488 1.82 17.50 5.43
C ASN A 488 1.07 18.09 4.23
N CYS A 489 1.55 17.91 2.99
CA CYS A 489 0.88 18.43 1.80
C CYS A 489 0.80 17.36 0.70
N ILE A 490 1.81 17.28 -0.17
CA ILE A 490 1.75 16.50 -1.43
C ILE A 490 2.55 15.19 -1.41
N GLN A 491 3.21 14.84 -0.30
CA GLN A 491 3.84 13.53 -0.17
C GLN A 491 2.86 12.54 0.45
N SER A 492 2.83 11.33 -0.10
CA SER A 492 2.07 10.21 0.45
C SER A 492 3.02 9.21 1.11
N LEU A 493 2.61 8.72 2.29
CA LEU A 493 3.31 7.66 3.02
C LEU A 493 3.19 6.30 2.31
N THR A 494 2.24 6.17 1.38
CA THR A 494 1.87 4.92 0.69
C THR A 494 2.10 4.98 -0.82
N CYS A 495 2.87 5.95 -1.31
CA CYS A 495 3.26 6.08 -2.72
C CYS A 495 4.19 4.92 -3.15
N SER A 496 3.81 4.17 -4.18
CA SER A 496 4.63 3.08 -4.73
C SER A 496 5.92 3.58 -5.39
N GLU A 497 5.89 4.80 -5.93
CA GLU A 497 7.00 5.44 -6.65
C GLU A 497 7.89 6.30 -5.73
N TYR A 498 7.83 6.07 -4.40
CA TYR A 498 8.69 6.73 -3.41
C TYR A 498 8.67 8.26 -3.44
N ASN A 499 7.58 8.87 -3.92
CA ASN A 499 7.42 10.31 -4.07
C ASN A 499 8.47 10.96 -5.02
N GLU A 500 9.01 10.22 -5.99
CA GLU A 500 10.08 10.71 -6.89
C GLU A 500 9.58 11.79 -7.86
N VAL A 501 8.39 11.64 -8.43
CA VAL A 501 7.85 12.56 -9.46
C VAL A 501 6.75 13.44 -8.86
N LEU A 502 7.14 14.54 -8.20
CA LEU A 502 6.21 15.47 -7.55
C LEU A 502 6.56 16.93 -7.84
N ASP A 503 5.53 17.75 -8.05
CA ASP A 503 5.66 19.20 -8.22
C ASP A 503 4.52 19.94 -7.50
N LYS A 504 4.87 20.66 -6.42
CA LYS A 504 3.92 21.39 -5.57
C LYS A 504 3.26 22.56 -6.29
N GLU A 505 4.02 23.35 -7.05
CA GLU A 505 3.47 24.52 -7.71
C GLU A 505 2.55 24.10 -8.86
N ALA A 506 2.94 23.06 -9.60
CA ALA A 506 2.08 22.44 -10.60
C ALA A 506 0.79 21.89 -9.97
N ALA A 507 0.87 21.24 -8.80
CA ALA A 507 -0.30 20.73 -8.10
C ALA A 507 -1.28 21.85 -7.70
N ILE A 508 -0.77 22.99 -7.21
CA ILE A 508 -1.59 24.16 -6.88
C ILE A 508 -2.32 24.68 -8.12
N LEU A 509 -1.62 24.82 -9.25
CA LEU A 509 -2.22 25.26 -10.51
C LEU A 509 -3.27 24.29 -11.02
N ILE A 510 -3.01 22.98 -10.95
CA ILE A 510 -3.94 21.95 -11.37
C ILE A 510 -5.20 21.97 -10.50
N LEU A 511 -5.06 21.96 -9.17
CA LEU A 511 -6.19 22.00 -8.25
C LEU A 511 -7.05 23.25 -8.46
N LYS A 512 -6.43 24.43 -8.55
CA LYS A 512 -7.14 25.69 -8.86
C LYS A 512 -7.88 25.62 -10.19
N GLY A 513 -7.18 25.22 -11.25
CA GLY A 513 -7.73 25.17 -12.59
C GLY A 513 -8.90 24.18 -12.72
N VAL A 514 -8.84 23.05 -12.03
CA VAL A 514 -9.96 22.09 -11.97
C VAL A 514 -11.15 22.69 -11.22
N ILE A 515 -10.94 23.31 -10.06
CA ILE A 515 -12.00 23.96 -9.27
C ILE A 515 -12.68 25.09 -10.07
N ASP A 516 -11.90 25.94 -10.73
CA ASP A 516 -12.44 27.05 -11.52
C ASP A 516 -13.24 26.54 -12.72
N TYR A 517 -12.81 25.43 -13.32
CA TYR A 517 -13.53 24.76 -14.39
C TYR A 517 -14.87 24.18 -13.94
N GLU A 518 -14.91 23.48 -12.78
CA GLU A 518 -16.14 22.95 -12.19
C GLU A 518 -17.17 24.08 -12.00
N ARG A 519 -16.76 25.19 -11.37
CA ARG A 519 -17.63 26.34 -11.12
C ARG A 519 -18.18 26.94 -12.41
N SER A 520 -17.30 27.19 -13.37
CA SER A 520 -17.67 27.76 -14.67
C SER A 520 -18.66 26.88 -15.44
N TYR A 521 -18.47 25.55 -15.37
CA TYR A 521 -19.35 24.59 -16.01
C TYR A 521 -20.78 24.67 -15.46
N PHE A 522 -20.94 24.70 -14.13
CA PHE A 522 -22.25 24.76 -13.50
C PHE A 522 -22.92 26.13 -13.58
N GLU A 523 -22.15 27.23 -13.63
CA GLU A 523 -22.69 28.56 -13.92
C GLU A 523 -23.29 28.64 -15.33
N ALA A 524 -22.61 28.06 -16.33
CA ALA A 524 -23.09 28.02 -17.71
C ALA A 524 -24.34 27.13 -17.85
N GLU A 525 -24.37 25.97 -17.20
CA GLU A 525 -25.56 25.10 -17.16
C GLU A 525 -26.75 25.80 -16.52
N ASP A 526 -26.59 26.40 -15.33
CA ASP A 526 -27.67 27.12 -14.63
C ASP A 526 -28.22 28.28 -15.48
N ALA A 527 -27.34 29.01 -16.19
CA ALA A 527 -27.74 30.08 -17.10
C ALA A 527 -28.58 29.54 -18.29
N SER A 528 -28.15 28.42 -18.89
CA SER A 528 -28.89 27.78 -19.98
C SER A 528 -30.29 27.31 -19.56
N GLN A 529 -30.43 26.77 -18.35
CA GLN A 529 -31.71 26.31 -17.80
C GLN A 529 -32.66 27.46 -17.44
N ARG A 530 -32.15 28.65 -17.11
CA ARG A 530 -32.97 29.86 -16.87
C ARG A 530 -33.44 30.54 -18.16
N SER A 531 -32.81 30.20 -19.30
CA SER A 531 -33.12 30.76 -20.62
C SER A 531 -34.06 29.89 -21.47
N CYS A 532 -34.37 28.67 -21.01
CA CYS A 532 -35.49 27.84 -21.45
C CYS A 532 -36.67 28.01 -20.49
#